data_AF-A0A059WWU5-F1
#
_entry.id   AF-A0A059WWU5-F1
#
_cell.length_a   1.000
_cell.length_b   1.000
_cell.length_c   1.000
_cell.angle_alpha   90.00
_cell.angle_beta   90.00
_cell.angle_gamma   90.00
#
_symmetry.space_group_name_H-M   'P 1'
#
loop_
_entity.id
_entity.type
_entity.pdbx_description
1 polymer ?
#
loop_
_entity_poly.entity_id
_entity_poly.type
_entity_poly.pdbx_seq_one_letter_code
_entity_poly.pdbx_strand_id
1 'polypeptide(L)'
;VTEASRRYSPAEVIAVARDVVSGVPAQISTSYVERSHLTLRQSCKRFARLGNGFSKRLEPHCAAVSLYVAYYNLTRVHESLKCTPAMALGATDRVWTIGDLIDAALATQPIAPVPTAPERQRRFSVIEGGKA
;
A
#
# COMPACT_ATOMS: atom_id res chain seq x y z
N VAL A 1 0.32 2.28 33.14
CA VAL A 1 0.12 3.13 31.93
C VAL A 1 1.44 3.45 31.21
N THR A 2 2.57 3.54 31.93
CA THR A 2 3.94 3.75 31.40
C THR A 2 4.48 2.63 30.49
N GLU A 3 4.19 1.35 30.79
CA GLU A 3 4.61 0.18 29.99
C GLU A 3 4.05 0.18 28.54
N ALA A 4 2.76 0.53 28.38
CA ALA A 4 2.11 0.55 27.07
C ALA A 4 2.67 1.68 26.17
N SER A 5 3.10 2.79 26.77
CA SER A 5 3.73 3.91 26.07
C SER A 5 5.08 3.52 25.47
N ARG A 6 5.87 2.68 26.16
CA ARG A 6 7.19 2.24 25.67
C ARG A 6 7.07 1.18 24.57
N ARG A 7 6.13 0.24 24.70
CA ARG A 7 5.92 -0.86 23.73
C ARG A 7 5.44 -0.38 22.36
N TYR A 8 4.80 0.79 22.33
CA TYR A 8 4.12 1.31 21.15
C TYR A 8 4.67 2.65 20.66
N SER A 9 5.76 3.14 21.25
CA SER A 9 6.50 4.31 20.79
C SER A 9 7.09 4.05 19.41
N PRO A 10 7.05 5.02 18.47
CA PRO A 10 7.84 4.93 17.26
C PRO A 10 9.33 4.80 17.61
N ALA A 11 10.06 4.07 16.77
CA ALA A 11 11.51 3.97 16.89
C ALA A 11 12.16 5.33 16.62
N GLU A 12 13.30 5.58 17.26
CA GLU A 12 14.13 6.75 16.96
C GLU A 12 14.75 6.60 15.57
N VAL A 13 14.61 7.64 14.74
CA VAL A 13 15.19 7.65 13.39
C VAL A 13 16.68 7.95 13.52
N ILE A 14 17.52 6.94 13.34
CA ILE A 14 18.98 7.04 13.48
C ILE A 14 19.68 7.63 12.25
N ALA A 15 19.11 7.44 11.06
CA ALA A 15 19.66 7.95 9.80
C ALA A 15 18.60 7.95 8.68
N VAL A 16 18.79 8.80 7.68
CA VAL A 16 18.01 8.82 6.44
C VAL A 16 18.97 8.78 5.26
N ALA A 17 18.83 7.76 4.40
CA ALA A 17 19.57 7.62 3.16
C ALA A 17 18.62 7.78 1.95
N ARG A 18 19.16 8.24 0.82
CA ARG A 18 18.40 8.49 -0.40
C ARG A 18 19.07 7.77 -1.57
N ASP A 19 18.40 6.74 -2.07
CA ASP A 19 18.82 5.96 -3.23
C ASP A 19 17.87 6.22 -4.39
N VAL A 20 18.41 6.52 -5.58
CA VAL A 20 17.59 6.62 -6.80
C VAL A 20 17.30 5.20 -7.29
N VAL A 21 16.05 4.76 -7.18
CA VAL A 21 15.62 3.44 -7.66
C VAL A 21 15.25 3.45 -9.14
N SER A 22 14.70 4.56 -9.64
CA SER A 22 14.30 4.71 -11.04
C SER A 22 14.25 6.19 -11.44
N GLY A 23 14.61 6.48 -12.69
CA GLY A 23 14.60 7.82 -13.28
C GLY A 23 15.70 8.75 -12.75
N VAL A 24 15.57 10.04 -13.07
CA VAL A 24 16.45 11.12 -12.57
C VAL A 24 15.57 12.15 -11.86
N PRO A 25 15.28 11.98 -10.56
CA PRO A 25 14.32 12.84 -9.87
C PRO A 25 14.88 14.24 -9.64
N ALA A 26 14.17 15.27 -10.12
CA ALA A 26 14.48 16.67 -9.84
C ALA A 26 14.09 17.09 -8.40
N GLN A 27 13.06 16.45 -7.84
CA GLN A 27 12.61 16.62 -6.45
C GLN A 27 12.22 15.27 -5.84
N ILE A 28 12.48 15.12 -4.54
CA ILE A 28 12.10 13.93 -3.76
C ILE A 28 11.03 14.38 -2.76
N SER A 29 9.85 13.76 -2.82
CA SER A 29 8.76 14.00 -1.86
C SER A 29 8.12 12.67 -1.46
N THR A 30 7.87 12.50 -0.17
CA THR A 30 7.11 11.36 0.38
C THR A 30 5.62 11.65 0.50
N SER A 31 5.18 12.89 0.30
CA SER A 31 3.81 13.34 0.62
C SER A 31 2.72 12.53 -0.09
N TYR A 32 2.94 12.15 -1.36
CA TYR A 32 2.01 11.33 -2.13
C TYR A 32 1.89 9.91 -1.58
N VAL A 33 3.02 9.30 -1.21
CA VAL A 33 3.07 7.95 -0.64
C VAL A 33 2.49 7.95 0.77
N GLU A 34 2.78 8.96 1.57
CA GLU A 34 2.21 9.10 2.91
C GLU A 34 0.69 9.29 2.87
N ARG A 35 0.19 10.10 1.92
CA ARG A 35 -1.25 10.26 1.72
C ARG A 35 -1.90 8.96 1.24
N SER A 36 -1.29 8.22 0.32
CA SER A 36 -1.82 6.92 -0.13
C SER A 36 -1.86 5.90 1.02
N HIS A 37 -0.81 5.86 1.85
CA HIS A 37 -0.73 5.01 3.04
C HIS A 37 -1.76 5.39 4.11
N LEU A 38 -2.06 6.68 4.28
CA LEU A 38 -3.12 7.13 5.17
C LEU A 38 -4.48 6.61 4.71
N THR A 39 -4.81 6.80 3.43
CA THR A 39 -6.08 6.33 2.87
C THR A 39 -6.20 4.81 2.97
N LEU A 40 -5.15 4.07 2.60
CA LEU A 40 -5.13 2.61 2.72
C LEU A 40 -5.41 2.14 4.15
N ARG A 41 -4.80 2.78 5.15
CA ARG A 41 -5.01 2.46 6.57
C ARG A 41 -6.43 2.74 7.05
N GLN A 42 -7.04 3.81 6.57
CA GLN A 42 -8.42 4.17 6.93
C GLN A 42 -9.45 3.27 6.23
N SER A 43 -9.18 2.88 4.99
CA SER A 43 -10.11 2.08 4.17
C SER A 43 -9.94 0.57 4.32
N CYS A 44 -8.78 0.09 4.78
CA CYS A 44 -8.49 -1.33 4.93
C CYS A 44 -8.02 -1.66 6.36
N LYS A 45 -8.91 -2.29 7.14
CA LYS A 45 -8.68 -2.68 8.54
C LYS A 45 -7.47 -3.62 8.73
N ARG A 46 -6.99 -4.28 7.68
CA ARG A 46 -5.78 -5.13 7.73
C ARG A 46 -4.50 -4.34 8.02
N PHE A 47 -4.49 -3.03 7.75
CA PHE A 47 -3.40 -2.11 8.10
C PHE A 47 -3.67 -1.32 9.38
N ALA A 48 -4.81 -1.55 10.04
CA ALA A 48 -5.07 -0.96 11.34
C ALA A 48 -4.27 -1.70 12.41
N ARG A 49 -3.61 -0.92 13.26
CA ARG A 49 -2.81 -1.43 14.37
C ARG A 49 -3.70 -1.80 15.56
N LEU A 50 -3.34 -2.87 16.29
CA LEU A 50 -4.04 -3.34 17.49
C LEU A 50 -5.54 -3.60 17.28
N GLY A 51 -5.91 -4.06 16.10
CA GLY A 51 -7.27 -4.48 15.78
C GLY A 51 -7.34 -5.95 15.38
N ASN A 52 -8.53 -6.55 15.51
CA ASN A 52 -8.76 -7.96 15.16
C ASN A 52 -8.81 -8.24 13.64
N GLY A 53 -8.63 -7.23 12.80
CA GLY A 53 -8.75 -7.34 11.34
C GLY A 53 -7.46 -7.72 10.61
N PHE A 54 -6.43 -8.19 11.32
CA PHE A 54 -5.16 -8.59 10.73
C PHE A 54 -5.28 -9.88 9.92
N SER A 55 -4.39 -10.07 8.95
CA SER A 55 -4.31 -11.30 8.17
C SER A 55 -3.27 -12.24 8.79
N LYS A 56 -3.62 -13.51 8.97
CA LYS A 56 -2.68 -14.56 9.45
C LYS A 56 -1.84 -15.18 8.33
N ARG A 57 -2.29 -14.99 7.09
CA ARG A 57 -1.69 -15.53 5.86
C ARG A 57 -1.47 -14.39 4.87
N LEU A 58 -0.48 -14.54 3.99
CA LEU A 58 -0.13 -13.53 3.01
C LEU A 58 -1.19 -13.45 1.90
N GLU A 59 -1.73 -14.58 1.45
CA GLU A 59 -2.65 -14.62 0.31
C GLU A 59 -3.94 -13.81 0.58
N PRO A 60 -4.63 -13.96 1.73
CA PRO A 60 -5.78 -13.13 2.06
C PRO A 60 -5.44 -11.65 2.33
N HIS A 61 -4.18 -11.34 2.63
CA HIS A 61 -3.70 -9.97 2.76
C HIS A 61 -3.56 -9.33 1.38
N CYS A 62 -2.85 -10.00 0.47
CA CYS A 62 -2.69 -9.58 -0.91
C CYS A 62 -4.04 -9.40 -1.60
N ALA A 63 -4.97 -10.35 -1.47
CA ALA A 63 -6.31 -10.25 -2.06
C ALA A 63 -7.06 -8.98 -1.60
N ALA A 64 -6.91 -8.60 -0.33
CA ALA A 64 -7.57 -7.41 0.20
C ALA A 64 -6.91 -6.10 -0.21
N VAL A 65 -5.59 -6.10 -0.34
CA VAL A 65 -4.86 -4.97 -0.93
C VAL A 65 -5.30 -4.80 -2.38
N SER A 66 -5.35 -5.87 -3.17
CA SER A 66 -5.82 -5.84 -4.55
C SER A 66 -7.25 -5.31 -4.66
N LEU A 67 -8.16 -5.78 -3.79
CA LEU A 67 -9.54 -5.30 -3.77
C LEU A 67 -9.61 -3.80 -3.44
N TYR A 68 -8.84 -3.33 -2.46
CA TYR A 68 -8.76 -1.91 -2.13
C TYR A 68 -8.25 -1.08 -3.31
N VAL A 69 -7.16 -1.53 -3.95
CA VAL A 69 -6.55 -0.82 -5.08
C VAL A 69 -7.53 -0.73 -6.24
N ALA A 70 -8.22 -1.82 -6.58
CA ALA A 70 -9.21 -1.83 -7.64
C ALA A 70 -10.39 -0.90 -7.31
N TYR A 71 -10.96 -1.00 -6.10
CA TYR A 71 -12.05 -0.14 -5.66
C TYR A 71 -11.67 1.36 -5.68
N TYR A 72 -10.49 1.72 -5.16
CA TYR A 72 -10.04 3.10 -5.09
C TYR A 72 -9.84 3.71 -6.48
N ASN A 73 -9.27 2.94 -7.42
CA ASN A 73 -8.92 3.46 -8.74
C ASN A 73 -10.09 3.40 -9.74
N LEU A 74 -10.96 2.40 -9.66
CA LEU A 74 -11.98 2.13 -10.70
C LEU A 74 -13.39 2.53 -10.28
N THR A 75 -13.73 2.43 -9.00
CA THR A 75 -15.11 2.59 -8.50
C THR A 75 -15.30 3.92 -7.76
N ARG A 76 -14.32 4.34 -6.96
CA ARG A 76 -14.44 5.53 -6.11
C ARG A 76 -14.13 6.82 -6.87
N VAL A 77 -15.12 7.70 -6.98
CA VAL A 77 -14.92 9.06 -7.49
C VAL A 77 -14.09 9.87 -6.49
N HIS A 78 -12.99 10.45 -6.95
CA HIS A 78 -12.11 11.25 -6.10
C HIS A 78 -12.60 12.71 -6.06
N GLU A 79 -12.75 13.26 -4.86
CA GLU A 79 -13.34 14.59 -4.65
C GLU A 79 -12.64 15.70 -5.45
N SER A 80 -11.31 15.70 -5.47
CA SER A 80 -10.52 16.71 -6.21
C SER A 80 -10.49 16.48 -7.72
N LEU A 81 -10.57 15.22 -8.18
CA LEU A 81 -10.49 14.89 -9.62
C LEU A 81 -11.85 14.93 -10.30
N LYS A 82 -12.96 14.87 -9.52
CA LYS A 82 -14.34 14.75 -9.98
C LYS A 82 -14.63 13.51 -10.84
N CYS A 83 -13.65 12.64 -11.01
CA CYS A 83 -13.71 11.34 -11.67
C CYS A 83 -12.89 10.31 -10.87
N THR A 84 -12.81 9.06 -11.34
CA THR A 84 -11.98 8.04 -10.71
C THR A 84 -10.51 8.23 -11.12
N PRO A 85 -9.53 7.81 -10.30
CA PRO A 85 -8.12 7.86 -10.68
C PRO A 85 -7.81 7.13 -11.99
N ALA A 86 -8.47 6.00 -12.27
CA ALA A 86 -8.30 5.28 -13.52
C ALA A 86 -8.85 6.05 -14.73
N MET A 87 -9.94 6.81 -14.57
CA MET A 87 -10.42 7.71 -15.62
C MET A 87 -9.46 8.85 -15.88
N ALA A 88 -8.91 9.49 -14.83
CA ALA A 88 -7.91 10.55 -14.97
C ALA A 88 -6.64 10.05 -15.69
N LEU A 89 -6.30 8.77 -15.56
CA LEU A 89 -5.20 8.12 -16.25
C LEU A 89 -5.56 7.67 -17.69
N GLY A 90 -6.84 7.69 -18.08
CA GLY A 90 -7.31 7.17 -19.36
C GLY A 90 -7.35 5.63 -19.43
N ALA A 91 -7.28 4.94 -18.30
CA ALA A 91 -7.38 3.48 -18.24
C ALA A 91 -8.82 2.96 -18.40
N THR A 92 -9.81 3.82 -18.14
CA THR A 92 -11.23 3.54 -18.36
C THR A 92 -11.95 4.85 -18.68
N ASP A 93 -13.05 4.77 -19.41
CA ASP A 93 -13.91 5.88 -19.81
C ASP A 93 -15.12 6.08 -18.87
N ARG A 94 -15.34 5.16 -17.93
CA ARG A 94 -16.49 5.16 -17.02
C ARG A 94 -16.12 4.79 -15.59
N VAL A 95 -16.98 5.18 -14.67
CA VAL A 95 -16.94 4.68 -13.29
C VAL A 95 -17.38 3.22 -13.27
N TRP A 96 -16.65 2.37 -12.57
CA TRP A 96 -17.07 1.00 -12.33
C TRP A 96 -18.15 0.95 -11.26
N THR A 97 -19.17 0.13 -11.48
CA THR A 97 -20.10 -0.26 -10.42
C THR A 97 -19.44 -1.31 -9.52
N ILE A 98 -20.06 -1.59 -8.37
CA ILE A 98 -19.62 -2.72 -7.53
C ILE A 98 -19.80 -4.06 -8.25
N GLY A 99 -20.82 -4.18 -9.11
CA GLY A 99 -21.02 -5.36 -9.95
C GLY A 99 -19.84 -5.61 -10.87
N ASP A 100 -19.43 -4.59 -11.63
CA ASP A 100 -18.24 -4.66 -12.52
C ASP A 100 -16.99 -5.13 -11.77
N LEU A 101 -16.79 -4.61 -10.55
CA LEU A 101 -15.65 -4.96 -9.72
C LEU A 101 -15.69 -6.44 -9.29
N ILE A 102 -16.86 -6.96 -8.91
CA ILE A 102 -17.04 -8.36 -8.53
C ILE A 102 -16.85 -9.26 -9.74
N ASP A 103 -17.46 -8.93 -10.88
CA ASP A 103 -17.37 -9.71 -12.11
C ASP A 103 -15.92 -9.81 -12.58
N ALA A 104 -15.18 -8.69 -12.58
CA ALA A 104 -13.76 -8.69 -12.91
C ALA A 104 -12.93 -9.50 -11.91
N ALA A 105 -13.22 -9.42 -10.61
CA ALA A 105 -12.50 -10.18 -9.59
C ALA A 105 -12.71 -11.69 -9.72
N LEU A 106 -13.91 -12.13 -10.12
CA LEU A 106 -14.22 -13.54 -10.35
C LEU A 106 -13.69 -14.06 -11.69
N ALA A 107 -13.61 -13.20 -12.71
CA ALA A 107 -13.03 -13.54 -14.02
C ALA A 107 -11.50 -13.59 -13.99
N THR A 108 -10.86 -12.90 -13.04
CA THR A 108 -9.40 -12.81 -12.95
C THR A 108 -8.82 -14.11 -12.38
N GLN A 109 -7.94 -14.76 -13.15
CA GLN A 109 -7.10 -15.84 -12.62
C GLN A 109 -6.14 -15.28 -11.56
N PRO A 110 -5.89 -16.00 -10.45
CA PRO A 110 -4.96 -15.53 -9.44
C PRO A 110 -3.58 -15.28 -10.07
N ILE A 111 -3.12 -14.02 -10.01
CA ILE A 111 -1.76 -13.68 -10.39
C ILE A 111 -0.86 -14.35 -9.37
N ALA A 112 -0.19 -15.44 -9.79
CA ALA A 112 0.85 -16.04 -8.98
C ALA A 112 1.89 -14.96 -8.67
N PRO A 113 2.25 -14.73 -7.40
CA PRO A 113 3.24 -13.72 -7.07
C PRO A 113 4.53 -14.05 -7.80
N VAL A 114 4.98 -13.14 -8.67
CA VAL A 114 6.27 -13.28 -9.33
C VAL A 114 7.33 -13.15 -8.24
N PRO A 115 8.20 -14.17 -8.02
CA PRO A 115 9.27 -14.06 -7.05
C PRO A 115 10.13 -12.85 -7.40
N THR A 116 10.40 -12.00 -6.40
CA THR A 116 11.32 -10.87 -6.59
C THR A 116 12.65 -11.40 -7.13
N ALA A 117 13.10 -10.88 -8.27
CA ALA A 117 14.35 -11.28 -8.90
C ALA A 117 15.51 -11.24 -7.88
N PRO A 118 16.43 -12.21 -7.88
CA PRO A 118 17.49 -12.31 -6.89
C PRO A 118 18.29 -11.01 -6.72
N GLU A 119 18.54 -10.27 -7.81
CA GLU A 119 19.25 -8.99 -7.75
C GLU A 119 18.52 -7.88 -6.98
N ARG A 120 17.19 -7.97 -6.81
CA ARG A 120 16.37 -7.00 -6.07
C ARG A 120 16.07 -7.43 -4.64
N GLN A 121 16.47 -8.64 -4.25
CA GLN A 121 16.34 -9.12 -2.88
C GLN A 121 17.37 -8.40 -2.01
N ARG A 122 16.99 -7.25 -1.43
CA ARG A 122 17.80 -6.61 -0.40
C ARG A 122 17.85 -7.54 0.81
N ARG A 123 19.04 -8.03 1.18
CA ARG A 123 19.23 -8.70 2.47
C ARG A 123 18.91 -7.68 3.56
N PHE A 124 18.07 -8.05 4.51
CA PHE A 124 17.85 -7.25 5.71
C PHE A 124 19.22 -7.07 6.40
N SER A 125 19.74 -5.85 6.38
CA SER A 125 20.98 -5.49 7.06
C SER A 125 20.60 -4.71 8.30
N VAL A 126 21.01 -5.22 9.46
CA VAL A 126 20.94 -4.46 10.70
C VAL A 126 22.02 -3.38 10.60
N ILE A 127 21.62 -2.12 10.72
CA ILE A 127 22.54 -1.00 10.79
C ILE A 127 23.34 -1.17 12.09
N GLU A 128 24.68 -1.17 12.01
CA GLU A 128 25.53 -1.20 13.21
C GLU A 128 25.13 -0.09 14.19
N GLY A 129 24.87 -0.46 15.45
CA GLY A 129 24.39 0.47 16.48
C GLY A 129 22.87 0.50 16.69
N GLY A 130 22.08 -0.24 15.91
CA GLY A 130 20.68 -0.50 16.23
C GLY A 130 20.57 -1.29 17.54
N LYS A 131 20.14 -0.65 18.63
CA LYS A 131 19.89 -1.35 19.90
C LYS A 131 18.80 -2.40 19.69
N ALA A 132 19.10 -3.64 20.10
CA ALA A 132 18.16 -4.75 20.17
C ALA A 132 16.98 -4.44 21.11
#